data_AF-A0A8T6V5M1-F1
#
_entry.id   AF-A0A8T6V5M1-F1
#
_cell.length_a   1.000
_cell.length_b   1.000
_cell.length_c   1.000
_cell.angle_alpha   90.00
_cell.angle_beta   90.00
_cell.angle_gamma   90.00
#
_symmetry.space_group_name_H-M   'P 1'
#
loop_
_entity.id
_entity.type
_entity.pdbx_description
1 polymer ?
#
loop_
_entity_poly.entity_id
_entity_poly.type
_entity_poly.pdbx_seq_one_letter_code
_entity_poly.pdbx_strand_id
1 'polypeptide(L)' 'DCQVAGISGDMLLSSLIGLGADKSKVIEGIRLSESFLTNSKIKEIDFKIVQKRGIESTQLSLKIEE' A
#
# COMPACT_ATOMS: atom_id res chain seq x y z
N ASP A 1 3.78 18.07 -6.98
CA ASP A 1 2.85 18.80 -6.11
C ASP A 1 1.69 17.87 -5.78
N CYS A 2 1.49 17.53 -4.51
CA CYS A 2 0.32 16.79 -4.06
C CYS A 2 -1.00 17.55 -4.30
N GLN A 3 -0.92 18.83 -4.69
CA GLN A 3 -2.04 19.65 -5.14
C GLN A 3 -2.42 19.43 -6.62
N VAL A 4 -1.65 18.63 -7.39
CA VAL A 4 -1.95 18.29 -8.80
C VAL A 4 -2.30 16.79 -8.98
N ALA A 5 -2.03 15.95 -7.98
CA ALA A 5 -2.12 14.51 -8.11
C ALA A 5 -3.50 13.97 -7.68
N GLY A 6 -4.15 13.23 -8.57
CA GLY A 6 -5.23 12.32 -8.21
C GLY A 6 -4.80 11.32 -7.13
N ILE A 7 -5.78 10.58 -6.59
CA ILE A 7 -5.56 9.58 -5.53
C ILE A 7 -4.40 8.66 -5.91
N SER A 8 -3.38 8.59 -5.06
CA SER A 8 -2.21 7.76 -5.31
C SER A 8 -2.55 6.27 -5.18
N GLY A 9 -1.78 5.42 -5.86
CA GLY A 9 -2.05 3.98 -5.90
C GLY A 9 -2.04 3.30 -4.53
N ASP A 10 -1.16 3.75 -3.63
CA ASP A 10 -1.12 3.28 -2.23
C ASP A 10 -2.34 3.70 -1.42
N MET A 11 -2.89 4.90 -1.66
CA MET A 11 -4.13 5.36 -1.06
C MET A 11 -5.34 4.57 -1.56
N LEU A 12 -5.38 4.19 -2.84
CA LEU A 12 -6.41 3.29 -3.38
C LEU A 12 -6.37 1.91 -2.73
N LEU A 13 -5.18 1.30 -2.66
CA LEU A 13 -4.98 0.01 -2.01
C LEU A 13 -5.33 0.07 -0.52
N SER A 14 -4.91 1.13 0.17
CA SER A 14 -5.20 1.31 1.59
C SER A 14 -6.70 1.50 1.84
N SER A 15 -7.41 2.21 0.96
CA SER A 15 -8.86 2.36 1.03
C SER A 15 -9.58 1.03 0.78
N LEU A 16 -9.11 0.24 -0.20
CA LEU A 16 -9.64 -1.09 -0.49
C LEU A 16 -9.53 -2.03 0.71
N ILE A 17 -8.36 -2.05 1.38
CA ILE A 17 -8.18 -2.81 2.62
C ILE A 17 -9.08 -2.27 3.74
N GLY A 18 -9.17 -0.95 3.90
CA GLY A 18 -10.05 -0.32 4.89
C GLY A 18 -11.54 -0.64 4.70
N LEU A 19 -11.97 -0.91 3.47
CA LEU A 19 -13.33 -1.36 3.12
C LEU A 19 -13.56 -2.87 3.38
N GLY A 20 -12.56 -3.60 3.86
CA GLY A 20 -12.67 -5.01 4.22
C GLY A 20 -12.18 -5.99 3.14
N ALA A 21 -11.42 -5.53 2.15
CA ALA A 21 -10.79 -6.45 1.20
C ALA A 21 -9.74 -7.34 1.89
N ASP A 22 -9.54 -8.53 1.32
CA ASP A 22 -8.59 -9.51 1.84
C ASP A 22 -7.15 -9.01 1.68
N LYS A 23 -6.56 -8.62 2.81
CA LYS A 23 -5.19 -8.13 2.90
C LYS A 23 -4.16 -9.10 2.31
N SER A 24 -4.32 -10.40 2.53
CA SER A 24 -3.36 -11.40 2.05
C SER A 24 -3.36 -11.48 0.54
N LYS A 25 -4.55 -11.47 -0.08
CA LYS A 25 -4.69 -11.48 -1.55
C LYS A 25 -4.12 -10.22 -2.20
N VAL A 26 -4.35 -9.06 -1.58
CA VAL A 26 -3.79 -7.81 -2.09
C VAL A 26 -2.26 -7.81 -2.00
N ILE A 27 -1.69 -8.28 -0.89
CA ILE A 27 -0.23 -8.43 -0.74
C ILE A 27 0.34 -9.40 -1.79
N GLU A 28 -0.31 -10.54 -2.01
CA GLU A 28 0.10 -11.50 -3.04
C GLU A 28 0.11 -10.86 -4.43
N GLY A 29 -0.95 -10.11 -4.80
CA GLY A 29 -1.00 -9.36 -6.04
C GLY A 29 0.14 -8.35 -6.19
N ILE A 30 0.48 -7.63 -5.12
CA ILE A 30 1.61 -6.68 -5.13
C ILE A 30 2.95 -7.40 -5.29
N ARG A 31 3.11 -8.59 -4.68
CA ARG A 31 4.31 -9.43 -4.84
C ARG A 31 4.46 -9.95 -6.26
N LEU A 32 3.38 -10.28 -6.95
CA LEU A 32 3.44 -10.62 -8.38
C LEU A 32 3.92 -9.43 -9.22
N SER A 33 3.48 -8.22 -8.87
CA SER A 33 3.91 -6.98 -9.55
C SER A 33 5.41 -6.67 -9.39
N GLU A 34 6.07 -7.18 -8.34
CA GLU A 34 7.53 -7.05 -8.14
C GLU A 34 8.32 -7.59 -9.35
N SER A 35 7.83 -8.66 -9.98
CA SER A 35 8.47 -9.25 -11.16
C SER A 35 8.55 -8.31 -12.39
N PHE A 36 7.74 -7.25 -12.40
CA PHE A 36 7.73 -6.25 -13.48
C PHE A 36 8.68 -5.08 -13.21
N LEU A 37 9.32 -5.01 -12.03
CA LEU A 37 10.28 -3.99 -11.63
C LEU A 37 11.66 -4.62 -11.36
N THR A 38 12.44 -4.80 -12.42
CA THR A 38 13.66 -5.61 -12.44
C THR A 38 14.77 -5.18 -11.46
N ASN A 39 14.79 -3.91 -11.06
CA ASN A 39 15.79 -3.34 -10.15
C ASN A 39 15.15 -2.89 -8.82
N SER A 40 14.07 -3.53 -8.40
CA SER A 40 13.43 -3.19 -7.12
C SER A 40 12.96 -4.44 -6.42
N LYS A 41 13.37 -4.59 -5.17
CA LYS A 41 12.98 -5.73 -4.33
C LYS A 41 12.19 -5.27 -3.12
N ILE A 42 10.98 -5.77 -2.96
CA ILE A 42 10.14 -5.53 -1.80
C ILE A 42 10.73 -6.31 -0.62
N LYS A 43 11.29 -5.59 0.36
CA LYS A 43 11.81 -6.17 1.60
C LYS A 43 10.68 -6.45 2.59
N GLU A 44 9.79 -5.49 2.75
CA GLU A 44 8.67 -5.55 3.69
C GLU A 44 7.45 -4.92 3.06
N ILE A 45 6.30 -5.56 3.24
CA ILE A 45 5.01 -5.02 2.82
C ILE A 45 3.96 -5.40 3.86
N ASP A 46 3.20 -4.41 4.30
CA ASP A 46 2.13 -4.62 5.27
C ASP A 46 1.08 -3.50 5.20
N PHE A 47 -0.14 -3.78 5.66
CA PHE A 47 -1.18 -2.77 5.87
C PHE A 47 -1.47 -2.65 7.36
N LYS A 48 -1.35 -1.43 7.90
CA LYS A 48 -1.47 -1.15 9.33
C LYS A 48 -2.61 -0.15 9.55
N ILE A 49 -3.40 -0.40 10.59
CA ILE A 49 -4.35 0.59 11.09
C ILE A 49 -3.56 1.65 11.85
N VAL A 50 -3.76 2.91 11.49
CA VAL A 50 -3.12 4.05 12.11
C VAL A 50 -4.18 5.02 12.60
N GLN A 51 -3.98 5.55 13.80
CA GLN A 51 -4.85 6.59 14.37
C GLN A 51 -4.07 7.89 14.44
N LYS A 52 -4.56 8.93 13.76
CA LYS A 52 -3.97 10.28 13.79
C LYS A 52 -5.05 11.29 14.11
N ARG A 53 -4.85 12.04 15.20
CA ARG A 53 -5.77 13.11 15.64
C ARG A 53 -7.23 12.62 15.76
N GLY A 54 -7.44 11.39 16.25
CA GLY A 54 -8.76 10.80 16.42
C GLY A 54 -9.36 10.16 15.17
N ILE A 55 -8.71 10.28 13.99
CA ILE A 55 -9.15 9.62 12.76
C ILE A 55 -8.39 8.30 12.60
N GLU A 56 -9.13 7.21 12.44
CA GLU A 56 -8.58 5.91 12.07
C GLU A 56 -8.47 5.80 10.55
N SER A 57 -7.35 5.26 10.06
CA SER A 57 -7.14 5.02 8.64
C SER A 57 -6.25 3.80 8.45
N THR A 58 -6.38 3.14 7.30
CA THR A 58 -5.43 2.09 6.90
C THR A 58 -4.28 2.73 6.14
N GLN A 59 -3.05 2.30 6.43
CA GLN A 59 -1.83 2.77 5.77
C GLN A 59 -1.04 1.58 5.22
N LEU A 60 -0.58 1.70 3.96
CA LEU A 60 0.42 0.81 3.38
C LEU A 60 1.82 1.14 3.94
N SER A 61 2.48 0.15 4.52
CA SER A 61 3.87 0.15 4.95
C SER A 61 4.67 -0.65 3.93
N LEU A 62 5.50 0.01 3.13
CA LEU A 62 6.28 -0.61 2.05
C LEU A 62 7.75 -0.23 2.19
N LYS A 63 8.62 -1.24 2.24
CA LYS A 63 10.08 -1.08 2.24
C LYS A 63 10.65 -1.77 1.01
N ILE A 64 11.30 -1.00 0.15
CA ILE A 64 11.91 -1.47 -1.10
C ILE A 64 13.43 -1.28 -0.99
N GLU A 65 14.17 -2.17 -1.62
CA GLU A 65 15.59 -2.00 -1.94
C GLU A 65 15.70 -1.78 -3.45
N GLU A 66 16.38 -0.70 -3.85
CA GLU A 66 16.70 -0.31 -5.22
C GLU A 66 18.10 -0.78 -5.62
#